data_AF-A0A662MII4-F1
#
_entry.id   AF-A0A662MII4-F1
#
_cell.length_a   1.000
_cell.length_b   1.000
_cell.length_c   1.000
_cell.angle_alpha   90.00
_cell.angle_beta   90.00
_cell.angle_gamma   90.00
#
_symmetry.space_group_name_H-M   'P 1'
#
loop_
_entity.id
_entity.type
_entity.pdbx_description
1 polymer ?
#
loop_
_entity_poly.entity_id
_entity_poly.type
_entity_poly.pdbx_seq_one_letter_code
_entity_poly.pdbx_strand_id
1 'polypeptide(L)' 'LRTDRRGLRKLFGAVLDGKCDIVLITHRDRLTRFGFEYIEYFFNRFGVRIEIAMGEEESS' A
#
# COMPACT_ATOMS: atom_id res chain seq x y z
N LEU A 1 9.60 -14.06 -7.59
CA LEU A 1 9.04 -12.84 -6.95
C LEU A 1 9.93 -12.46 -5.77
N ARG A 2 10.59 -11.29 -5.80
CA ARG A 2 11.23 -10.72 -4.59
C ARG A 2 10.15 -10.07 -3.75
N THR A 3 9.49 -10.84 -2.90
CA THR A 3 8.67 -10.26 -1.82
C THR A 3 9.66 -9.67 -0.84
N ASP A 4 9.95 -8.37 -0.95
CA ASP A 4 10.79 -7.69 0.03
C ASP A 4 9.96 -7.50 1.32
N ARG A 5 9.80 -8.61 2.06
CA ARG A 5 8.97 -8.71 3.27
C ARG A 5 9.39 -7.69 4.32
N ARG A 6 10.63 -7.17 4.25
CA ARG A 6 11.13 -6.14 5.15
C ARG A 6 10.50 -4.78 4.88
N GLY A 7 10.36 -4.37 3.62
CA GLY A 7 9.69 -3.12 3.25
C GLY A 7 8.21 -3.15 3.65
N LEU A 8 7.53 -4.24 3.31
CA LEU A 8 6.12 -4.42 3.67
C LEU A 8 5.92 -4.47 5.20
N ARG A 9 6.73 -5.25 5.94
CA ARG A 9 6.65 -5.28 7.42
C ARG A 9 6.85 -3.92 8.06
N LYS A 10 7.76 -3.08 7.53
CA LYS A 10 7.95 -1.71 8.02
C LYS A 10 6.72 -0.85 7.79
N LEU A 11 6.08 -0.97 6.62
CA LEU A 11 4.85 -0.25 6.30
C LEU A 11 3.72 -0.64 7.27
N PHE A 12 3.50 -1.95 7.47
CA PHE A 12 2.51 -2.42 8.45
C PHE A 12 2.83 -1.95 9.86
N GLY A 13 4.10 -1.96 10.28
CA GLY A 13 4.49 -1.43 11.58
C GLY A 13 4.17 0.05 11.75
N ALA A 14 4.42 0.88 10.72
CA ALA A 14 4.11 2.30 10.77
C ALA A 14 2.60 2.59 10.87
N VAL A 15 1.78 1.80 10.18
CA VAL A 15 0.31 1.89 10.24
C VAL A 15 -0.22 1.43 11.60
N LEU A 16 0.27 0.30 12.11
CA LEU A 16 -0.15 -0.24 13.42
C LEU A 16 0.25 0.66 14.59
N ASP A 17 1.40 1.32 14.49
CA ASP A 17 1.87 2.30 15.48
C ASP A 17 1.08 3.63 15.41
N GLY A 18 0.18 3.81 14.44
CA GLY A 18 -0.57 5.06 14.25
C GLY A 18 0.30 6.24 13.81
N LYS A 19 1.48 5.97 13.21
CA LYS A 19 2.44 6.99 12.77
C LYS A 19 2.27 7.39 11.30
N CYS A 20 1.19 6.95 10.68
CA CYS A 20 0.96 7.10 9.24
C CYS A 20 -0.53 7.35 8.99
N ASP A 21 -0.85 8.47 8.35
CA ASP A 21 -2.22 8.81 7.94
C ASP A 21 -2.45 8.53 6.44
N ILE A 22 -1.39 8.65 5.63
CA ILE A 22 -1.42 8.49 4.17
C ILE A 22 -0.23 7.66 3.70
N VAL A 23 -0.51 6.65 2.88
CA VAL A 23 0.49 5.80 2.20
C VAL A 23 0.51 6.15 0.73
N LEU A 24 1.59 6.78 0.27
CA LEU A 24 1.78 7.13 -1.14
C LEU A 24 2.43 5.97 -1.90
N ILE A 25 1.77 5.50 -2.95
CA ILE A 25 2.30 4.45 -3.83
C ILE A 25 2.41 4.97 -5.26
N THR A 26 3.42 4.54 -5.99
CA THR A 26 3.68 5.06 -7.32
C THR A 26 2.94 4.28 -8.41
N HIS A 27 2.70 2.98 -8.25
CA HIS A 27 1.78 2.18 -9.08
C HIS A 27 1.16 1.07 -8.23
N ARG A 28 -0.08 0.67 -8.51
CA ARG A 28 -0.79 -0.42 -7.80
C ARG A 28 -0.05 -1.76 -7.92
N ASP A 29 0.52 -2.06 -9.08
CA ASP A 29 1.24 -3.31 -9.35
C ASP A 29 2.53 -3.48 -8.55
N ARG A 30 3.08 -2.40 -7.98
CA ARG A 30 4.27 -2.47 -7.13
C ARG A 30 3.97 -2.97 -5.72
N LEU A 31 2.72 -2.86 -5.24
CA LEU A 31 2.34 -3.40 -3.94
C LEU A 31 2.00 -4.89 -4.03
N THR A 32 1.11 -5.26 -4.96
CA THR A 32 0.68 -6.65 -5.18
C THR A 32 0.10 -6.82 -6.58
N ARG A 33 0.40 -7.94 -7.26
CA ARG A 33 -0.33 -8.36 -8.47
C ARG A 33 -1.76 -8.85 -8.18
N PHE A 34 -2.05 -9.24 -6.93
CA PHE A 34 -3.36 -9.66 -6.43
C PHE A 34 -3.46 -9.28 -4.94
N GLY A 35 -4.63 -8.81 -4.49
CA GLY A 35 -4.89 -8.51 -3.07
C GLY A 35 -4.64 -7.07 -2.62
N PHE A 36 -4.55 -6.13 -3.57
CA PHE A 36 -4.50 -4.69 -3.26
C PHE A 36 -5.74 -4.26 -2.45
N GLU A 37 -6.93 -4.74 -2.83
CA GLU A 37 -8.18 -4.49 -2.12
C GLU A 37 -8.12 -4.88 -0.64
N TYR A 38 -7.42 -5.98 -0.30
CA TYR A 38 -7.26 -6.39 1.10
C TYR A 38 -6.35 -5.44 1.88
N ILE A 39 -5.30 -4.92 1.25
CA ILE A 39 -4.39 -3.95 1.87
C ILE A 39 -5.10 -2.61 2.05
N GLU A 40 -5.84 -2.16 1.04
CA GLU A 40 -6.65 -0.95 1.11
C GLU A 40 -7.73 -1.06 2.18
N TYR A 41 -8.46 -2.18 2.22
CA TYR A 41 -9.44 -2.45 3.27
C TYR A 41 -8.81 -2.42 4.66
N PHE A 42 -7.66 -3.08 4.84
CA PHE A 42 -6.95 -3.10 6.11
C PHE A 42 -6.53 -1.67 6.52
N PHE A 43 -5.84 -0.92 5.65
CA PHE A 43 -5.40 0.44 5.98
C PHE A 43 -6.54 1.41 6.28
N ASN A 44 -7.64 1.34 5.51
CA ASN A 44 -8.84 2.14 5.79
C ASN A 44 -9.42 1.86 7.19
N ARG A 45 -9.35 0.62 7.69
CA ARG A 45 -9.81 0.28 9.06
C ARG A 45 -8.92 0.89 10.15
N PHE A 46 -7.67 1.23 9.84
CA PHE A 46 -6.76 1.95 10.72
C PHE A 46 -6.77 3.47 10.48
N GLY A 47 -7.69 3.98 9.64
CA GLY A 47 -7.77 5.41 9.31
C GLY A 47 -6.70 5.87 8.32
N VAL A 48 -5.98 4.94 7.69
CA VAL A 48 -4.89 5.23 6.77
C VAL A 48 -5.37 5.17 5.33
N ARG A 49 -5.15 6.23 4.56
CA ARG A 49 -5.56 6.33 3.15
C ARG A 49 -4.39 5.95 2.23
N ILE A 50 -4.67 5.24 1.15
CA ILE A 50 -3.68 4.96 0.10
C ILE A 50 -3.88 5.96 -1.03
N GLU A 51 -2.82 6.66 -1.42
CA GLU A 51 -2.83 7.58 -2.57
C GLU A 51 -1.86 7.11 -3.64
N ILE A 52 -2.30 7.16 -4.90
CA ILE A 52 -1.52 6.73 -6.05
C ILE A 52 -0.95 7.97 -6.74
N ALA A 53 0.37 8.12 -6.69
CA ALA A 53 1.07 9.33 -7.12
C ALA A 53 1.14 9.50 -8.66
N MET A 54 1.20 8.39 -9.39
CA MET A 54 1.07 8.41 -10.85
C MET A 54 -0.27 7.80 -11.19
N GLY A 55 -1.19 8.66 -11.67
CA GLY A 55 -2.48 8.25 -12.20
C GLY A 55 -2.30 7.06 -13.13
N GLU A 56 -3.28 6.16 -13.09
CA GLU A 56 -3.33 4.91 -13.84
C GLU A 56 -2.81 5.11 -15.27
N GLU A 57 -1.52 4.86 -15.52
CA GLU A 57 -1.08 4.58 -16.86
C GLU A 57 -1.59 3.18 -17.16
N GLU A 58 -2.81 3.14 -17.70
CA GLU A 58 -3.39 2.02 -18.41
C GLU A 58 -2.36 1.49 -19.40
N SER A 59 -1.60 0.48 -18.97
CA SER A 59 -0.90 -0.37 -19.91
C SER A 59 -1.96 -1.28 -20.52
N SER A 60 -2.42 -0.87 -21.72
CA SER A 60 -3.17 -1.70 -22.68
C SER A 60 -2.47 -3.03 -22.96
#